data_AF-A0A2E3QFL4-F1
#
_entry.id   AF-A0A2E3QFL4-F1
#
_cell.length_a   1.000
_cell.length_b   1.000
_cell.length_c   1.000
_cell.angle_alpha   90.00
_cell.angle_beta   90.00
_cell.angle_gamma   90.00
#
_symmetry.space_group_name_H-M   'P 1'
#
loop_
_entity.id
_entity.type
_entity.pdbx_description
1 polymer ?
#
loop_
_entity_poly.entity_id
_entity_poly.type
_entity_poly.pdbx_seq_one_letter_code
_entity_poly.pdbx_strand_id
1 'polypeptide(L)' 'GILTSAEGGGYWIEDIDEPVRNNAYVLRVGSLAVNHRIVTDRDEINLSKMAEHTRVTIRLDTGE' A
#
# COMPACT_ATOMS: atom_id res chain seq x y z
N GLY A 1 -2.43 0.40 -16.01
CA GLY A 1 -3.33 0.06 -14.91
C GLY A 1 -4.43 -0.83 -15.42
N ILE A 2 -4.30 -2.14 -15.25
CA ILE A 2 -5.31 -3.14 -15.59
C ILE A 2 -6.08 -3.45 -14.30
N LEU A 3 -7.40 -3.28 -14.32
CA LEU A 3 -8.23 -3.59 -13.17
C LEU A 3 -8.79 -5.02 -13.30
N THR A 4 -8.49 -5.88 -12.33
CA THR A 4 -8.93 -7.28 -12.28
C THR A 4 -9.76 -7.50 -11.01
N SER A 5 -10.92 -8.15 -11.10
CA SER A 5 -11.69 -8.49 -9.89
C SER A 5 -10.91 -9.47 -9.01
N ALA A 6 -10.85 -9.19 -7.71
CA ALA A 6 -10.23 -10.09 -6.74
C ALA A 6 -11.23 -11.13 -6.22
N GLU A 7 -10.76 -12.34 -5.92
CA GLU A 7 -11.54 -13.33 -5.18
C GLU A 7 -11.82 -12.81 -3.75
N GLY A 8 -13.05 -13.00 -3.27
CA GLY A 8 -13.48 -12.45 -1.97
C GLY A 8 -13.96 -11.00 -2.02
N GLY A 9 -13.99 -10.38 -3.20
CA GLY A 9 -14.47 -9.02 -3.43
C GLY A 9 -13.33 -8.00 -3.57
N GLY A 10 -13.65 -6.82 -4.08
CA GLY A 10 -12.66 -5.79 -4.42
C GLY A 10 -11.99 -6.02 -5.77
N TYR A 11 -10.84 -5.39 -5.98
CA TYR A 11 -10.12 -5.44 -7.25
C TYR A 11 -8.61 -5.28 -7.04
N TRP A 12 -7.85 -5.86 -7.95
CA TRP A 12 -6.45 -5.57 -8.18
C TRP A 12 -6.33 -4.49 -9.26
N ILE A 13 -5.35 -3.60 -9.10
CA ILE A 13 -4.89 -2.79 -10.21
C ILE A 13 -3.44 -3.17 -10.45
N GLU A 14 -3.19 -3.73 -11.62
CA GLU A 14 -1.91 -4.25 -12.06
C GLU A 14 -1.35 -3.35 -13.16
N ASP A 15 -0.07 -3.51 -13.50
CA ASP A 15 0.60 -2.77 -14.58
C ASP A 15 0.35 -1.25 -14.55
N ILE A 16 0.39 -0.67 -13.34
CA ILE A 16 0.32 0.78 -13.16
C ILE A 16 1.70 1.34 -13.47
N ASP A 17 2.03 1.45 -14.75
CA ASP A 17 3.27 2.09 -15.24
C ASP A 17 3.18 3.63 -15.17
N GLU A 18 2.54 4.14 -14.12
CA GLU A 18 2.43 5.58 -13.86
C GLU A 18 3.39 5.97 -12.75
N PRO A 19 4.22 7.01 -12.94
CA PRO A 19 5.14 7.45 -11.91
C PRO A 19 4.39 7.95 -10.68
N VAL A 20 4.77 7.46 -9.51
CA VAL A 20 4.25 7.97 -8.23
C VAL A 20 4.82 9.36 -7.99
N ARG A 21 3.94 10.36 -7.93
CA ARG A 21 4.36 11.73 -7.65
C ARG A 21 5.14 11.79 -6.32
N ASN A 22 6.32 12.41 -6.37
CA ASN A 22 7.24 12.55 -5.23
C ASN A 22 7.66 11.21 -4.59
N ASN A 23 7.53 10.09 -5.30
CA ASN A 23 7.84 8.75 -4.77
C ASN A 23 7.11 8.45 -3.45
N ALA A 24 5.92 9.03 -3.25
CA ALA A 24 5.22 8.95 -1.97
C ALA A 24 3.71 8.83 -2.11
N TYR A 25 3.13 7.99 -1.25
CA TYR A 25 1.70 7.86 -1.04
C TYR A 25 1.31 8.29 0.36
N VAL A 26 0.18 8.97 0.46
CA VAL A 26 -0.41 9.31 1.75
C VAL A 26 -1.59 8.39 2.00
N LEU A 27 -1.59 7.75 3.17
CA LEU A 27 -2.60 6.78 3.56
C LEU A 27 -3.07 7.07 4.98
N ARG A 28 -4.38 7.02 5.23
CA ARG A 28 -4.90 6.85 6.59
C ARG A 28 -5.03 5.35 6.82
N VAL A 29 -4.25 4.83 7.75
CA VAL A 29 -4.21 3.40 8.03
C VAL A 29 -5.51 2.97 8.71
N GLY A 30 -6.14 1.93 8.15
CA GLY A 30 -7.35 1.34 8.71
C GLY A 30 -7.10 0.53 9.98
N SER A 31 -8.18 0.03 10.57
CA SER A 31 -8.09 -0.83 11.74
C SER A 31 -7.37 -2.16 11.46
N LEU A 32 -7.09 -2.94 12.51
CA LEU A 32 -6.58 -4.32 12.36
C LEU A 32 -7.47 -5.19 11.45
N ALA A 33 -8.79 -4.95 11.43
CA ALA A 33 -9.72 -5.67 10.57
C ALA A 33 -9.54 -5.36 9.08
N VAL A 34 -8.99 -4.19 8.74
CA VAL A 34 -8.70 -3.80 7.34
C VAL A 34 -7.37 -4.42 6.88
N ASN A 35 -6.45 -4.67 7.80
CA ASN A 35 -5.18 -5.37 7.55
C ASN A 35 -4.35 -4.77 6.39
N HIS A 36 -4.12 -3.46 6.43
CA HIS A 36 -3.27 -2.79 5.44
C HIS A 36 -1.84 -3.31 5.51
N ARG A 37 -1.31 -3.76 4.37
CA ARG A 37 0.02 -4.35 4.25
C ARG A 37 0.77 -3.78 3.05
N ILE A 38 2.07 -3.64 3.19
CA ILE A 38 3.00 -3.49 2.07
C ILE A 38 3.77 -4.81 1.97
N VAL A 39 3.70 -5.43 0.80
CA VAL A 39 4.41 -6.68 0.52
C VAL A 39 5.37 -6.42 -0.63
N THR A 40 6.61 -6.84 -0.44
CA THR A 40 7.67 -6.84 -1.45
C THR A 40 8.29 -8.23 -1.48
N ASP A 41 9.20 -8.49 -2.41
CA ASP A 41 9.92 -9.77 -2.47
C ASP A 41 10.77 -10.06 -1.22
N ARG A 42 11.09 -9.03 -0.42
CA ARG A 42 11.99 -9.13 0.74
C ARG A 42 11.24 -9.06 2.05
N ASP A 43 10.27 -8.16 2.12
CA ASP A 43 9.66 -7.74 3.37
C ASP A 43 8.13 -7.67 3.26
N GLU A 44 7.48 -8.04 4.36
CA GLU A 44 6.08 -7.76 4.62
C GLU A 44 5.96 -6.81 5.81
N ILE A 45 5.28 -5.68 5.61
CA ILE A 45 5.04 -4.66 6.63
C ILE A 45 3.54 -4.56 6.87
N ASN A 46 3.10 -4.88 8.09
CA ASN A 46 1.71 -4.72 8.50
C ASN A 46 1.46 -3.32 9.08
N LEU A 47 0.94 -2.42 8.24
CA LEU A 47 0.67 -1.03 8.60
C LEU A 47 -0.42 -0.92 9.67
N SER A 48 -1.49 -1.72 9.58
CA SER A 48 -2.57 -1.71 10.56
C SER A 48 -2.08 -2.04 11.97
N LYS A 49 -1.11 -2.95 12.12
CA LYS A 49 -0.50 -3.24 13.42
C LYS A 49 0.43 -2.13 13.91
N MET A 50 1.11 -1.44 13.00
CA MET A 50 2.11 -0.43 13.34
C MET A 50 1.51 0.94 13.64
N ALA A 51 0.43 1.32 12.95
CA ALA A 51 -0.05 2.70 12.90
C ALA A 51 -1.58 2.80 12.69
N GLU A 52 -2.36 1.92 13.30
CA GLU A 52 -3.83 1.96 13.28
C GLU A 52 -4.38 3.39 13.48
N HIS A 53 -5.37 3.78 12.66
CA HIS A 53 -6.04 5.08 12.68
C HIS A 53 -5.12 6.31 12.52
N THR A 54 -3.90 6.10 12.03
CA THR A 54 -2.90 7.17 11.86
C THR A 54 -2.75 7.52 10.37
N ARG A 55 -2.54 8.82 10.09
CA ARG A 55 -2.15 9.27 8.75
C ARG A 55 -0.65 9.05 8.60
N VAL A 56 -0.26 8.26 7.60
CA VAL A 56 1.13 7.93 7.31
C VAL A 56 1.50 8.38 5.89
N THR A 57 2.79 8.59 5.68
CA THR A 57 3.38 8.76 4.36
C THR A 57 4.24 7.55 4.08
N ILE A 58 3.93 6.82 3.01
CA ILE A 58 4.73 5.72 2.48
C ILE A 58 5.60 6.33 1.40
N ARG A 59 6.93 6.27 1.56
CA ARG A 59 7.89 6.87 0.62
C ARG A 59 8.87 5.81 0.15
N LEU A 60 9.12 5.74 -1.15
CA LEU A 60 10.26 5.01 -1.69
C LEU A 60 11.53 5.83 -1.41
N ASP A 61 12.43 5.27 -0.62
CA ASP A 61 13.73 5.85 -0.32
C ASP A 61 14.79 5.18 -1.20
N THR A 62 15.45 5.95 -2.05
CA THR A 62 16.50 5.46 -2.96
C THR A 62 17.87 5.48 -2.31
N GLY A 63 18.01 6.01 -1.09
CA GLY A 63 19.28 6.07 -0.36
C GLY A 63 20.33 7.03 -0.95
N GLU A 64 19.92 7.93 -1.85
CA GLU A 64 20.76 9.05 -2.34
C GLU A 64 20.72 10.26 -1.39
#